data_AF-A0A1C5SSB3-F1
#
_entry.id   AF-A0A1C5SSB3-F1
#
_cell.length_a   1.000
_cell.length_b   1.000
_cell.length_c   1.000
_cell.angle_alpha   90.00
_cell.angle_beta   90.00
_cell.angle_gamma   90.00
#
_symmetry.space_group_name_H-M   'P 1'
#
loop_
_entity.id
_entity.type
_entity.pdbx_description
1 polymer ?
#
loop_
_entity_poly.entity_id
_entity_poly.type
_entity_poly.pdbx_seq_one_letter_code
_entity_poly.pdbx_strand_id
1 'polypeptide(L)'
;MKKRRLASLLLAATLAVGSLAGCGSGGKTAETTAAGQGAQTTQAPAGGTSGSSADGAGATDLGTPLADVRVRQALAYAIDMEAIVDSLFEGKAEVAKSFTAPGDWLNPEIPVYEYNPEKAKELLKEAGWPADYTLDVVYYYDDQQTVDLMTIIGQYWQEVGVKAQFRKLEGDLAAQLWVPPADKEKGPSAVKWDLAYAAVAALAESEFYNRFASTASNNSSVPKQDGLDEMIAASNATMDTNEQKEAFFKIQQFVAENELAMPLYHQVCFIYTSDKLDTAGSKFGNDQFSYEKNILDWKIDRADNTMYTNGGPEEFFWYPMVNPGYMINTELIFDKLINADSSLNPTEGMLAESYAVSEDDKSIEFVLRDGLKWHDDEPLTAEDVKFTLELMLRTPGTNAVASEVMKAIQGSADFLEGKTDNLEGVEIDGNKITVNFDTVSANALAVFSQWPILPKHCLEKASPETLQQDQFWQKPIGSGPYKVDEVVLNNYATLKRWDGYYKTGTGNIDTIYMFASGENDGNLVKNAGAGKIDYAWSKSTDDAKAIEAMDGMTVTAANIRYTRCFYINQFPHDANIK
;
A
#
# COMPACT_ATOMS: atom_id res chain seq x y z
N MET A 1 -45.23 4.97 -8.86
CA MET A 1 -44.18 3.92 -9.05
C MET A 1 -42.94 4.42 -9.83
N LYS A 2 -42.52 5.67 -9.66
CA LYS A 2 -41.21 6.18 -10.10
C LYS A 2 -40.78 7.20 -9.04
N LYS A 3 -39.90 6.81 -8.12
CA LYS A 3 -39.18 7.66 -7.13
C LYS A 3 -38.41 6.88 -6.04
N ARG A 4 -38.48 5.54 -6.01
CA ARG A 4 -37.77 4.71 -5.00
C ARG A 4 -36.45 4.06 -5.45
N ARG A 5 -35.93 4.37 -6.65
CA ARG A 5 -34.66 3.79 -7.17
C ARG A 5 -33.44 4.72 -7.13
N LEU A 6 -33.58 5.99 -6.72
CA LEU A 6 -32.43 6.91 -6.60
C LEU A 6 -31.78 6.92 -5.21
N ALA A 7 -32.48 6.46 -4.17
CA ALA A 7 -31.99 6.55 -2.79
C ALA A 7 -30.96 5.46 -2.42
N SER A 8 -30.81 4.42 -3.24
CA SER A 8 -29.83 3.34 -3.03
C SER A 8 -28.44 3.64 -3.60
N LEU A 9 -28.32 4.66 -4.46
CA LEU A 9 -27.07 5.07 -5.09
C LEU A 9 -26.32 6.16 -4.29
N LEU A 10 -27.04 6.99 -3.53
CA LEU A 10 -26.42 8.05 -2.71
C LEU A 10 -25.74 7.55 -1.44
N LEU A 11 -26.00 6.32 -0.98
CA LEU A 11 -25.41 5.80 0.26
C LEU A 11 -24.06 5.09 0.05
N ALA A 12 -23.65 4.84 -1.19
CA ALA A 12 -22.35 4.25 -1.52
C ALA A 12 -21.22 5.29 -1.66
N ALA A 13 -21.55 6.56 -1.90
CA ALA A 13 -20.57 7.62 -2.20
C ALA A 13 -19.89 8.24 -0.96
N THR A 14 -20.39 8.00 0.25
CA THR A 14 -19.77 8.51 1.50
C THR A 14 -18.90 7.49 2.24
N LEU A 15 -18.73 6.27 1.70
CA LEU A 15 -17.90 5.21 2.28
C LEU A 15 -16.50 5.06 1.64
N ALA A 16 -16.18 5.88 0.64
CA ALA A 16 -14.91 5.81 -0.10
C ALA A 16 -13.70 6.51 0.58
N VAL A 17 -13.87 7.08 1.78
CA VAL A 17 -12.77 7.71 2.55
C VAL A 17 -12.30 6.82 3.72
N GLY A 18 -12.87 5.61 3.86
CA GLY A 18 -12.48 4.64 4.87
C GLY A 18 -12.76 3.21 4.37
N SER A 19 -11.94 2.71 3.46
CA SER A 19 -12.00 1.30 3.04
C SER A 19 -10.73 0.87 2.29
N LEU A 20 -9.68 0.55 3.05
CA LEU A 20 -8.73 -0.52 2.68
C LEU A 20 -8.57 -1.55 3.82
N ALA A 21 -9.59 -1.64 4.67
CA ALA A 21 -9.73 -2.70 5.65
C ALA A 21 -11.14 -3.29 5.55
N GLY A 22 -11.24 -4.54 5.12
CA GLY A 22 -12.43 -5.39 5.27
C GLY A 22 -13.51 -5.25 4.20
N CYS A 23 -13.49 -6.15 3.21
CA CYS A 23 -14.71 -6.56 2.51
C CYS A 23 -15.53 -7.45 3.47
N GLY A 24 -16.53 -6.87 4.14
CA GLY A 24 -17.45 -7.59 5.02
C GLY A 24 -18.85 -6.98 4.98
N SER A 25 -19.80 -7.69 4.41
CA SER A 25 -21.16 -7.20 4.14
C SER A 25 -22.10 -7.26 5.35
N GLY A 26 -23.03 -6.31 5.46
CA GLY A 26 -24.30 -6.48 6.22
C GLY A 26 -24.70 -5.30 7.11
N GLY A 27 -25.68 -4.50 6.67
CA GLY A 27 -26.17 -3.33 7.42
C GLY A 27 -27.34 -3.59 8.38
N LYS A 28 -27.59 -2.63 9.29
CA LYS A 28 -28.87 -1.92 9.47
C LYS A 28 -28.79 -0.87 10.59
N THR A 29 -29.54 0.20 10.34
CA THR A 29 -29.73 1.47 11.07
C THR A 29 -30.29 1.37 12.49
N ALA A 30 -29.81 2.23 13.39
CA ALA A 30 -30.62 2.74 14.51
C ALA A 30 -30.20 4.18 14.88
N GLU A 31 -31.21 5.05 14.97
CA GLU A 31 -31.14 6.45 15.41
C GLU A 31 -30.85 6.55 16.91
N THR A 32 -30.05 7.54 17.33
CA THR A 32 -30.05 8.01 18.73
C THR A 32 -30.07 9.53 18.83
N THR A 33 -31.01 9.97 19.66
CA THR A 33 -31.32 11.31 20.13
C THR A 33 -30.26 11.94 21.02
N ALA A 34 -30.25 13.27 21.03
CA ALA A 34 -29.35 14.17 21.72
C ALA A 34 -29.57 14.33 23.25
N ALA A 35 -28.66 15.12 23.83
CA ALA A 35 -28.61 15.74 25.18
C ALA A 35 -27.83 14.93 26.24
N GLY A 36 -26.93 15.50 27.04
CA GLY A 36 -26.47 16.88 27.19
C GLY A 36 -25.65 17.02 28.50
N GLN A 37 -24.65 17.91 28.46
CA GLN A 37 -24.07 18.72 29.55
C GLN A 37 -23.66 18.08 30.88
N GLY A 38 -22.42 18.41 31.31
CA GLY A 38 -22.08 18.44 32.74
C GLY A 38 -20.59 18.38 33.05
N ALA A 39 -19.85 19.45 32.77
CA ALA A 39 -18.48 19.63 33.23
C ALA A 39 -18.43 19.87 34.75
N GLN A 40 -17.43 19.31 35.43
CA GLN A 40 -16.82 19.97 36.59
C GLN A 40 -15.38 19.51 36.83
N THR A 41 -14.50 20.49 36.75
CA THR A 41 -13.08 20.53 37.06
C THR A 41 -12.80 20.48 38.55
N THR A 42 -11.75 19.78 38.98
CA THR A 42 -10.96 20.14 40.16
C THR A 42 -9.48 19.84 39.95
N GLN A 43 -8.65 20.82 40.28
CA GLN A 43 -7.20 20.86 40.11
C GLN A 43 -6.48 20.70 41.47
N ALA A 44 -5.29 20.10 41.38
CA ALA A 44 -4.04 20.39 42.13
C ALA A 44 -3.74 19.63 43.46
N PRO A 45 -2.45 19.59 43.92
CA PRO A 45 -1.19 20.09 43.33
C PRO A 45 0.00 19.07 43.33
N ALA A 46 1.12 19.53 42.75
CA ALA A 46 2.42 18.88 42.65
C ALA A 46 3.32 18.98 43.90
N GLY A 47 4.31 18.08 44.00
CA GLY A 47 5.49 18.18 44.89
C GLY A 47 6.50 17.06 44.58
N GLY A 48 7.68 17.41 44.06
CA GLY A 48 8.66 16.46 43.52
C GLY A 48 9.79 16.04 44.47
N THR A 49 10.73 15.24 43.96
CA THR A 49 12.20 15.47 43.94
C THR A 49 12.95 14.26 43.38
N SER A 50 14.02 14.58 42.65
CA SER A 50 14.91 13.75 41.85
C SER A 50 15.91 12.89 42.63
N GLY A 51 16.27 11.73 42.09
CA GLY A 51 17.50 10.99 42.38
C GLY A 51 18.00 10.28 41.13
N SER A 52 19.18 10.65 40.64
CA SER A 52 19.79 10.18 39.38
C SER A 52 20.56 8.87 39.55
N SER A 53 20.39 7.94 38.61
CA SER A 53 21.37 6.89 38.31
C SER A 53 21.35 6.61 36.81
N ALA A 54 22.46 6.91 36.12
CA ALA A 54 22.85 6.48 34.77
C ALA A 54 21.78 5.72 33.94
N ASP A 55 20.95 6.45 33.21
CA ASP A 55 19.86 5.89 32.40
C ASP A 55 20.19 5.96 30.90
N GLY A 56 19.82 4.90 30.18
CA GLY A 56 19.76 4.90 28.71
C GLY A 56 18.87 6.02 28.17
N ALA A 57 18.97 6.29 26.88
CA ALA A 57 18.20 7.32 26.17
C ALA A 57 16.78 7.46 26.75
N GLY A 58 16.46 8.66 27.21
CA GLY A 58 15.44 8.92 28.22
C GLY A 58 14.08 8.31 27.90
N ALA A 59 13.69 7.30 28.67
CA ALA A 59 12.29 6.91 28.79
C ALA A 59 11.56 8.06 29.47
N THR A 60 10.85 8.88 28.70
CA THR A 60 9.83 9.75 29.27
C THR A 60 8.79 8.83 29.89
N ASP A 61 8.65 8.84 31.21
CA ASP A 61 7.60 8.11 31.89
C ASP A 61 6.24 8.73 31.50
N LEU A 62 5.62 8.13 30.48
CA LEU A 62 4.31 8.50 29.97
C LEU A 62 3.18 7.77 30.71
N GLY A 63 3.48 7.00 31.75
CA GLY A 63 2.45 6.29 32.53
C GLY A 63 1.83 5.08 31.82
N THR A 64 2.46 4.56 30.77
CA THR A 64 2.13 3.26 30.14
C THR A 64 3.39 2.38 30.08
N PRO A 65 3.31 1.06 30.37
CA PRO A 65 4.46 0.16 30.24
C PRO A 65 5.06 0.14 28.83
N LEU A 66 4.25 0.40 27.80
CA LEU A 66 4.69 0.38 26.40
C LEU A 66 5.51 1.61 25.99
N ALA A 67 5.60 2.65 26.83
CA ALA A 67 6.52 3.76 26.62
C ALA A 67 7.98 3.33 26.84
N ASP A 68 8.24 2.31 27.65
CA ASP A 68 9.57 1.76 27.87
C ASP A 68 9.99 0.86 26.70
N VAL A 69 11.06 1.24 26.01
CA VAL A 69 11.61 0.49 24.87
C VAL A 69 11.95 -0.96 25.23
N ARG A 70 12.39 -1.22 26.46
CA ARG A 70 12.76 -2.58 26.90
C ARG A 70 11.55 -3.51 26.93
N VAL A 71 10.36 -2.99 27.25
CA VAL A 71 9.11 -3.77 27.19
C VAL A 71 8.80 -4.13 25.74
N ARG A 72 8.88 -3.16 24.82
CA ARG A 72 8.60 -3.40 23.39
C ARG A 72 9.58 -4.42 22.79
N GLN A 73 10.87 -4.26 23.06
CA GLN A 73 11.91 -5.22 22.66
C GLN A 73 11.67 -6.60 23.28
N ALA A 74 11.24 -6.69 24.53
CA ALA A 74 10.92 -7.97 25.15
C ALA A 74 9.74 -8.67 24.47
N LEU A 75 8.71 -7.93 24.05
CA LEU A 75 7.59 -8.49 23.29
C LEU A 75 8.05 -9.05 21.93
N ALA A 76 9.02 -8.39 21.27
CA ALA A 76 9.61 -8.87 20.02
C ALA A 76 10.44 -10.15 20.24
N TYR A 77 11.39 -10.12 21.20
CA TYR A 77 12.21 -11.29 21.57
C TYR A 77 11.40 -12.51 21.99
N ALA A 78 10.18 -12.33 22.48
CA ALA A 78 9.33 -13.41 22.95
C ALA A 78 8.68 -14.22 21.81
N ILE A 79 8.61 -13.71 20.59
CA ILE A 79 7.87 -14.35 19.48
C ILE A 79 8.84 -15.09 18.56
N ASP A 80 8.61 -16.39 18.36
CA ASP A 80 9.30 -17.16 17.32
C ASP A 80 8.57 -17.07 15.99
N MET A 81 8.83 -15.98 15.25
CA MET A 81 8.21 -15.77 13.94
C MET A 81 8.69 -16.78 12.89
N GLU A 82 9.89 -17.34 13.00
CA GLU A 82 10.36 -18.40 12.10
C GLU A 82 9.50 -19.65 12.27
N ALA A 83 9.31 -20.11 13.52
CA ALA A 83 8.45 -21.25 13.80
C ALA A 83 6.98 -21.01 13.40
N ILE A 84 6.48 -19.78 13.55
CA ILE A 84 5.12 -19.41 13.09
C ILE A 84 5.04 -19.48 11.56
N VAL A 85 6.01 -18.92 10.84
CA VAL A 85 6.06 -18.97 9.37
C VAL A 85 6.10 -20.42 8.88
N ASP A 86 6.91 -21.27 9.50
CA ASP A 86 7.00 -22.68 9.12
C ASP A 86 5.72 -23.46 9.43
N SER A 87 5.09 -23.22 10.58
CA SER A 87 3.96 -24.04 11.05
C SER A 87 2.60 -23.56 10.57
N LEU A 88 2.35 -22.24 10.57
CA LEU A 88 1.07 -21.64 10.22
C LEU A 88 1.00 -21.21 8.75
N PHE A 89 2.11 -20.71 8.22
CA PHE A 89 2.19 -20.24 6.82
C PHE A 89 2.83 -21.29 5.89
N GLU A 90 3.36 -22.40 6.43
CA GLU A 90 4.04 -23.47 5.66
C GLU A 90 5.15 -22.92 4.75
N GLY A 91 5.91 -21.95 5.26
CA GLY A 91 7.00 -21.29 4.52
C GLY A 91 6.53 -20.33 3.41
N LYS A 92 5.23 -20.04 3.33
CA LYS A 92 4.61 -19.15 2.32
C LYS A 92 4.46 -17.70 2.83
N ALA A 93 5.34 -17.28 3.74
CA ALA A 93 5.50 -15.91 4.21
C ALA A 93 6.99 -15.69 4.52
N GLU A 94 7.44 -14.43 4.57
CA GLU A 94 8.83 -14.11 4.90
C GLU A 94 8.89 -13.34 6.22
N VAL A 95 9.73 -13.78 7.17
CA VAL A 95 9.89 -13.09 8.46
C VAL A 95 10.41 -11.68 8.23
N ALA A 96 9.72 -10.69 8.81
CA ALA A 96 10.05 -9.29 8.58
C ALA A 96 11.05 -8.78 9.62
N LYS A 97 12.15 -8.21 9.12
CA LYS A 97 13.14 -7.48 9.95
C LYS A 97 12.88 -5.97 9.98
N SER A 98 12.08 -5.49 9.02
CA SER A 98 11.75 -4.09 8.81
C SER A 98 10.33 -4.00 8.24
N PHE A 99 9.79 -2.78 8.14
CA PHE A 99 8.63 -2.52 7.29
C PHE A 99 8.97 -2.65 5.81
N THR A 100 10.16 -2.22 5.40
CA THR A 100 10.70 -2.40 4.06
C THR A 100 10.89 -3.88 3.73
N ALA A 101 10.33 -4.32 2.61
CA ALA A 101 10.55 -5.67 2.10
C ALA A 101 12.03 -5.88 1.70
N PRO A 102 12.54 -7.13 1.69
CA PRO A 102 13.91 -7.42 1.28
C PRO A 102 14.22 -6.88 -0.11
N GLY A 103 15.37 -6.24 -0.24
CA GLY A 103 15.80 -5.60 -1.47
C GLY A 103 16.87 -4.54 -1.20
N ASP A 104 17.12 -3.71 -2.21
CA ASP A 104 18.09 -2.61 -2.17
C ASP A 104 17.67 -1.42 -1.30
N TRP A 105 16.39 -1.36 -0.90
CA TRP A 105 15.85 -0.37 0.03
C TRP A 105 15.95 -0.79 1.51
N LEU A 106 16.31 -2.05 1.79
CA LEU A 106 16.46 -2.54 3.15
C LEU A 106 17.87 -2.26 3.66
N ASN A 107 17.98 -1.61 4.82
CA ASN A 107 19.24 -1.42 5.52
C ASN A 107 19.83 -2.79 5.88
N PRO A 108 21.03 -3.15 5.37
CA PRO A 108 21.63 -4.45 5.64
C PRO A 108 22.10 -4.62 7.10
N GLU A 109 22.22 -3.53 7.87
CA GLU A 109 22.69 -3.52 9.26
C GLU A 109 21.56 -3.36 10.29
N ILE A 110 20.29 -3.50 9.87
CA ILE A 110 19.14 -3.32 10.75
C ILE A 110 19.18 -4.31 11.94
N PRO A 111 18.91 -3.87 13.18
CA PRO A 111 18.81 -4.76 14.33
C PRO A 111 17.72 -5.79 14.12
N VAL A 112 17.96 -7.01 14.59
CA VAL A 112 17.00 -8.11 14.52
C VAL A 112 16.77 -8.66 15.92
N TYR A 113 15.51 -8.82 16.29
CA TYR A 113 15.08 -9.42 17.55
C TYR A 113 14.82 -10.92 17.35
N GLU A 114 15.89 -11.71 17.26
CA GLU A 114 15.79 -13.17 17.14
C GLU A 114 15.13 -13.77 18.39
N TYR A 115 14.30 -14.81 18.23
CA TYR A 115 13.58 -15.44 19.33
C TYR A 115 14.48 -15.79 20.52
N ASN A 116 14.21 -15.15 21.65
CA ASN A 116 14.98 -15.30 22.89
C ASN A 116 14.09 -15.02 24.12
N PRO A 117 13.33 -16.03 24.59
CA PRO A 117 12.39 -15.85 25.70
C PRO A 117 13.10 -15.53 27.03
N GLU A 118 14.36 -15.92 27.20
CA GLU A 118 15.14 -15.58 28.39
C GLU A 118 15.53 -14.10 28.40
N LYS A 119 15.94 -13.54 27.26
CA LYS A 119 16.20 -12.11 27.13
C LYS A 119 14.92 -11.29 27.31
N ALA A 120 13.79 -11.76 26.78
CA ALA A 120 12.49 -11.14 27.03
C ALA A 120 12.16 -11.07 28.53
N LYS A 121 12.30 -12.17 29.28
CA LYS A 121 12.08 -12.19 30.74
C LYS A 121 13.03 -11.25 31.50
N GLU A 122 14.30 -11.18 31.08
CA GLU A 122 15.30 -10.26 31.64
C GLU A 122 14.86 -8.80 31.47
N LEU A 123 14.52 -8.40 30.23
CA LEU A 123 14.09 -7.04 29.92
C LEU A 123 12.78 -6.66 30.62
N LEU A 124 11.79 -7.56 30.68
CA LEU A 124 10.54 -7.33 31.42
C LEU A 124 10.78 -7.11 32.91
N LYS A 125 11.72 -7.88 33.50
CA LYS A 125 12.11 -7.71 34.91
C LYS A 125 12.81 -6.38 35.14
N GLU A 126 13.72 -5.98 34.24
CA GLU A 126 14.44 -4.71 34.33
C GLU A 126 13.53 -3.48 34.12
N ALA A 127 12.51 -3.61 33.27
CA ALA A 127 11.49 -2.60 33.06
C ALA A 127 10.44 -2.56 34.18
N GLY A 128 10.41 -3.56 35.07
CA GLY A 128 9.41 -3.64 36.14
C GLY A 128 8.00 -3.95 35.62
N TRP A 129 7.89 -4.83 34.62
CA TRP A 129 6.61 -5.23 34.01
C TRP A 129 5.57 -5.62 35.07
N PRO A 130 4.36 -5.01 35.07
CA PRO A 130 3.33 -5.34 36.05
C PRO A 130 2.71 -6.71 35.75
N ALA A 131 2.82 -7.65 36.69
CA ALA A 131 2.35 -9.04 36.51
C ALA A 131 0.80 -9.17 36.36
N ASP A 132 0.06 -8.14 36.75
CA ASP A 132 -1.39 -8.03 36.59
C ASP A 132 -1.81 -7.29 35.31
N TYR A 133 -0.88 -6.66 34.59
CA TYR A 133 -1.18 -6.01 33.32
C TYR A 133 -1.58 -7.06 32.25
N THR A 134 -2.62 -6.76 31.48
CA THR A 134 -3.08 -7.55 30.35
C THR A 134 -3.14 -6.65 29.12
N LEU A 135 -2.35 -6.97 28.09
CA LEU A 135 -2.32 -6.23 26.84
C LEU A 135 -3.69 -6.31 26.13
N ASP A 136 -4.26 -5.17 25.77
CA ASP A 136 -5.40 -5.07 24.85
C ASP A 136 -4.89 -5.07 23.40
N VAL A 137 -4.98 -6.23 22.74
CA VAL A 137 -4.51 -6.41 21.38
C VAL A 137 -5.69 -6.45 20.42
N VAL A 138 -5.72 -5.51 19.48
CA VAL A 138 -6.81 -5.41 18.50
C VAL A 138 -6.38 -5.92 17.14
N TYR A 139 -7.33 -6.50 16.40
CA TYR A 139 -7.17 -6.91 15.00
C TYR A 139 -8.51 -6.77 14.29
N TYR A 140 -8.54 -6.83 12.95
CA TYR A 140 -9.78 -6.65 12.18
C TYR A 140 -9.94 -7.62 11.01
N TYR A 141 -9.02 -8.57 10.84
CA TYR A 141 -9.15 -9.59 9.81
C TYR A 141 -10.09 -10.71 10.25
N ASP A 142 -10.87 -11.21 9.30
CA ASP A 142 -11.92 -12.21 9.51
C ASP A 142 -11.44 -13.66 9.34
N ASP A 143 -10.24 -13.86 8.78
CA ASP A 143 -9.72 -15.17 8.43
C ASP A 143 -9.24 -15.97 9.65
N GLN A 144 -9.35 -17.29 9.57
CA GLN A 144 -8.96 -18.20 10.65
C GLN A 144 -7.45 -18.17 10.91
N GLN A 145 -6.64 -17.95 9.87
CA GLN A 145 -5.18 -17.88 10.00
C GLN A 145 -4.77 -16.72 10.94
N THR A 146 -5.44 -15.57 10.88
CA THR A 146 -5.23 -14.47 11.83
C THR A 146 -5.63 -14.86 13.26
N VAL A 147 -6.75 -15.57 13.45
CA VAL A 147 -7.17 -16.03 14.78
C VAL A 147 -6.14 -16.99 15.38
N ASP A 148 -5.62 -17.90 14.57
CA ASP A 148 -4.59 -18.87 14.97
C ASP A 148 -3.27 -18.15 15.29
N LEU A 149 -2.87 -17.17 14.46
CA LEU A 149 -1.69 -16.33 14.71
C LEU A 149 -1.76 -15.60 16.05
N MET A 150 -2.88 -14.91 16.33
CA MET A 150 -3.09 -14.20 17.59
C MET A 150 -3.01 -15.17 18.80
N THR A 151 -3.57 -16.37 18.65
CA THR A 151 -3.52 -17.40 19.70
C THR A 151 -2.09 -17.86 19.97
N ILE A 152 -1.30 -18.13 18.93
CA ILE A 152 0.10 -18.57 19.05
C ILE A 152 0.97 -17.46 19.67
N ILE A 153 0.84 -16.22 19.20
CA ILE A 153 1.56 -15.07 19.77
C ILE A 153 1.20 -14.87 21.25
N GLY A 154 -0.08 -15.01 21.60
CA GLY A 154 -0.53 -14.97 23.00
C GLY A 154 0.14 -16.03 23.88
N GLN A 155 0.39 -17.24 23.35
CA GLN A 155 1.10 -18.30 24.07
C GLN A 155 2.58 -17.94 24.29
N TYR A 156 3.26 -17.46 23.25
CA TYR A 156 4.64 -16.98 23.35
C TYR A 156 4.81 -15.88 24.41
N TRP A 157 3.92 -14.89 24.41
CA TRP A 157 3.92 -13.85 25.45
C TRP A 157 3.60 -14.40 26.84
N GLN A 158 2.70 -15.37 26.95
CA GLN A 158 2.38 -16.02 28.23
C GLN A 158 3.59 -16.76 28.82
N GLU A 159 4.44 -17.38 28.01
CA GLU A 159 5.66 -18.07 28.45
C GLU A 159 6.70 -17.15 29.12
N VAL A 160 6.70 -15.87 28.75
CA VAL A 160 7.56 -14.84 29.35
C VAL A 160 6.86 -14.02 30.45
N GLY A 161 5.60 -14.36 30.78
CA GLY A 161 4.83 -13.74 31.86
C GLY A 161 3.98 -12.54 31.44
N VAL A 162 3.77 -12.33 30.14
CA VAL A 162 2.90 -11.28 29.60
C VAL A 162 1.53 -11.87 29.28
N LYS A 163 0.46 -11.22 29.78
CA LYS A 163 -0.91 -11.58 29.43
C LYS A 163 -1.39 -10.70 28.28
N ALA A 164 -2.15 -11.28 27.37
CA ALA A 164 -2.81 -10.55 26.30
C ALA A 164 -4.27 -11.00 26.14
N GLN A 165 -5.14 -10.04 25.84
CA GLN A 165 -6.50 -10.28 25.38
C GLN A 165 -6.64 -9.76 23.96
N PHE A 166 -7.13 -10.61 23.07
CA PHE A 166 -7.31 -10.27 21.67
C PHE A 166 -8.76 -9.88 21.42
N ARG A 167 -8.97 -8.72 20.79
CA ARG A 167 -10.30 -8.24 20.40
C ARG A 167 -10.35 -7.92 18.92
N LYS A 168 -11.31 -8.54 18.26
CA LYS A 168 -11.66 -8.18 16.89
C LYS A 168 -12.43 -6.86 16.87
N LEU A 169 -11.99 -5.93 16.03
CA LEU A 169 -12.68 -4.68 15.76
C LEU A 169 -13.65 -4.85 14.59
N GLU A 170 -14.76 -4.12 14.66
CA GLU A 170 -15.78 -4.07 13.61
C GLU A 170 -16.21 -2.60 13.42
N GLY A 171 -16.80 -2.27 12.27
CA GLY A 171 -17.30 -0.93 11.97
C GLY A 171 -16.25 0.02 11.42
N ASP A 172 -16.23 1.28 11.89
CA ASP A 172 -15.30 2.31 11.41
C ASP A 172 -13.89 2.07 11.96
N LEU A 173 -13.08 1.33 11.21
CA LEU A 173 -11.73 0.97 11.62
C LEU A 173 -10.78 2.17 11.62
N ALA A 174 -10.96 3.14 10.73
CA ALA A 174 -10.09 4.31 10.66
C ALA A 174 -10.21 5.17 11.92
N ALA A 175 -11.45 5.41 12.38
CA ALA A 175 -11.70 6.14 13.62
C ALA A 175 -11.23 5.38 14.89
N GLN A 176 -11.18 4.05 14.84
CA GLN A 176 -10.77 3.22 15.98
C GLN A 176 -9.24 2.99 16.06
N LEU A 177 -8.54 3.09 14.93
CA LEU A 177 -7.12 2.75 14.84
C LEU A 177 -6.21 3.98 14.65
N TRP A 178 -6.62 4.97 13.86
CA TRP A 178 -5.65 5.93 13.28
C TRP A 178 -5.85 7.37 13.73
N VAL A 179 -6.73 7.63 14.69
CA VAL A 179 -6.96 9.00 15.19
C VAL A 179 -5.77 9.43 16.06
N PRO A 180 -5.06 10.52 15.71
CA PRO A 180 -3.96 11.03 16.51
C PRO A 180 -4.48 11.68 17.80
N PRO A 181 -3.70 11.70 18.89
CA PRO A 181 -4.04 12.45 20.08
C PRO A 181 -4.04 13.96 19.81
N ALA A 182 -4.73 14.72 20.69
CA ALA A 182 -4.74 16.18 20.62
C ALA A 182 -3.35 16.78 20.94
N ASP A 183 -2.64 16.22 21.92
CA ASP A 183 -1.22 16.48 22.18
C ASP A 183 -0.40 15.32 21.59
N LYS A 184 0.31 15.60 20.50
CA LYS A 184 1.08 14.61 19.75
C LYS A 184 2.45 14.31 20.36
N GLU A 185 2.90 15.12 21.32
CA GLU A 185 4.17 14.89 22.01
C GLU A 185 3.98 13.99 23.22
N LYS A 186 2.84 14.11 23.93
CA LYS A 186 2.65 13.45 25.24
C LYS A 186 1.35 12.67 25.39
N GLY A 187 0.37 12.84 24.49
CA GLY A 187 -0.95 12.26 24.64
C GLY A 187 -1.83 13.00 25.66
N PRO A 188 -2.87 12.36 26.22
CA PRO A 188 -3.18 10.93 26.14
C PRO A 188 -3.64 10.51 24.74
N SER A 189 -3.52 9.22 24.45
CA SER A 189 -3.94 8.61 23.19
C SER A 189 -5.44 8.86 22.92
N ALA A 190 -5.79 9.08 21.65
CA ALA A 190 -7.18 9.11 21.21
C ALA A 190 -7.75 7.70 20.99
N VAL A 191 -6.86 6.71 20.79
CA VAL A 191 -7.20 5.29 20.71
C VAL A 191 -6.92 4.61 22.06
N LYS A 192 -7.45 3.40 22.26
CA LYS A 192 -7.46 2.77 23.58
C LYS A 192 -6.84 1.37 23.65
N TRP A 193 -6.39 0.85 22.52
CA TRP A 193 -5.70 -0.43 22.44
C TRP A 193 -4.22 -0.26 22.79
N ASP A 194 -3.60 -1.32 23.30
CA ASP A 194 -2.17 -1.39 23.57
C ASP A 194 -1.40 -1.73 22.29
N LEU A 195 -1.87 -2.75 21.55
CA LEU A 195 -1.30 -3.13 20.25
C LEU A 195 -2.40 -3.30 19.21
N ALA A 196 -2.10 -2.96 17.96
CA ALA A 196 -2.98 -3.21 16.83
C ALA A 196 -2.27 -4.04 15.75
N TYR A 197 -2.75 -5.27 15.54
CA TYR A 197 -2.36 -6.10 14.41
C TYR A 197 -3.00 -5.54 13.13
N ALA A 198 -2.15 -5.10 12.21
CA ALA A 198 -2.55 -4.47 10.96
C ALA A 198 -1.48 -4.73 9.88
N ALA A 199 -1.58 -4.02 8.76
CA ALA A 199 -0.55 -3.99 7.76
C ALA A 199 -0.31 -2.60 7.19
N VAL A 200 0.84 -2.44 6.55
CA VAL A 200 1.13 -1.36 5.61
C VAL A 200 1.27 -1.96 4.22
N ALA A 201 0.54 -1.41 3.26
CA ALA A 201 0.71 -1.69 1.84
C ALA A 201 1.22 -0.40 1.18
N ALA A 202 2.51 -0.33 0.89
CA ALA A 202 3.17 0.90 0.47
C ALA A 202 3.38 0.95 -1.05
N LEU A 203 2.96 2.03 -1.68
CA LEU A 203 3.22 2.37 -3.08
C LEU A 203 4.50 3.21 -3.24
N ALA A 204 5.03 3.74 -2.13
CA ALA A 204 6.33 4.39 -2.04
C ALA A 204 6.98 4.08 -0.68
N GLU A 205 8.32 4.07 -0.63
CA GLU A 205 9.07 3.74 0.59
C GLU A 205 8.67 4.61 1.79
N SER A 206 8.38 5.88 1.52
CA SER A 206 7.97 6.86 2.54
C SER A 206 6.72 6.45 3.30
N GLU A 207 5.78 5.68 2.73
CA GLU A 207 4.54 5.29 3.42
C GLU A 207 4.78 4.37 4.61
N PHE A 208 5.88 3.61 4.60
CA PHE A 208 6.26 2.79 5.76
C PHE A 208 6.62 3.65 6.97
N TYR A 209 7.21 4.84 6.74
CA TYR A 209 7.91 5.58 7.78
C TYR A 209 7.36 6.96 8.09
N ASN A 210 6.77 7.67 7.13
CA ASN A 210 6.21 9.01 7.32
C ASN A 210 5.13 9.03 8.41
N ARG A 211 4.45 7.91 8.63
CA ARG A 211 3.45 7.76 9.70
C ARG A 211 4.03 7.87 11.11
N PHE A 212 5.34 7.72 11.29
CA PHE A 212 6.00 7.89 12.59
C PHE A 212 6.36 9.35 12.88
N ALA A 213 6.22 10.25 11.90
CA ALA A 213 6.38 11.68 12.15
C ALA A 213 5.37 12.13 13.20
N SER A 214 5.81 12.95 14.15
CA SER A 214 4.97 13.40 15.27
C SER A 214 3.74 14.16 14.81
N THR A 215 3.78 14.77 13.63
CA THR A 215 2.68 15.58 13.09
C THR A 215 1.76 14.82 12.13
N ALA A 216 2.11 13.59 11.73
CA ALA A 216 1.34 12.81 10.76
C ALA A 216 -0.10 12.61 11.22
N SER A 217 -1.05 12.75 10.28
CA SER A 217 -2.49 12.71 10.55
C SER A 217 -3.01 11.33 10.96
N ASN A 218 -2.20 10.29 10.76
CA ASN A 218 -2.48 8.90 11.09
C ASN A 218 -1.54 8.32 12.17
N ASN A 219 -0.75 9.17 12.84
CA ASN A 219 0.07 8.75 13.97
C ASN A 219 -0.77 8.73 15.26
N SER A 220 -1.38 7.58 15.54
CA SER A 220 -2.21 7.36 16.73
C SER A 220 -1.45 6.79 17.93
N SER A 221 -0.20 6.37 17.75
CA SER A 221 0.44 5.41 18.67
C SER A 221 1.87 5.75 19.08
N VAL A 222 2.57 6.63 18.35
CA VAL A 222 3.99 6.93 18.62
C VAL A 222 4.15 8.41 19.01
N PRO A 223 4.47 8.71 20.28
CA PRO A 223 4.89 10.05 20.71
C PRO A 223 6.09 10.53 19.92
N LYS A 224 6.23 11.86 19.85
CA LYS A 224 7.40 12.49 19.22
C LYS A 224 8.70 11.88 19.76
N GLN A 225 9.56 11.47 18.83
CA GLN A 225 10.87 10.91 19.11
C GLN A 225 11.96 11.94 18.78
N ASP A 226 13.01 11.99 19.59
CA ASP A 226 14.13 12.91 19.36
C ASP A 226 14.84 12.59 18.03
N GLY A 227 14.88 13.56 17.11
CA GLY A 227 15.58 13.43 15.83
C GLY A 227 14.81 12.71 14.71
N LEU A 228 13.72 12.00 15.01
CA LEU A 228 13.01 11.20 14.01
C LEU A 228 12.27 12.07 12.97
N ASP A 229 11.64 13.16 13.41
CA ASP A 229 10.96 14.09 12.50
C ASP A 229 11.95 14.70 11.50
N GLU A 230 13.17 15.02 11.94
CA GLU A 230 14.25 15.52 11.07
C GLU A 230 14.75 14.45 10.10
N MET A 231 14.87 13.19 10.54
CA MET A 231 15.24 12.08 9.65
C MET A 231 14.18 11.84 8.57
N ILE A 232 12.89 11.84 8.94
CA ILE A 232 11.78 11.70 8.01
C ILE A 232 11.73 12.91 7.06
N ALA A 233 11.94 14.13 7.56
CA ALA A 233 12.01 15.31 6.69
C ALA A 233 13.15 15.17 5.66
N ALA A 234 14.32 14.67 6.08
CA ALA A 234 15.46 14.44 5.19
C ALA A 234 15.18 13.38 4.12
N SER A 235 14.48 12.28 4.44
CA SER A 235 14.12 11.27 3.43
C SER A 235 13.12 11.77 2.39
N ASN A 236 12.40 12.87 2.68
CA ASN A 236 11.45 13.50 1.78
C ASN A 236 12.01 14.77 1.10
N ALA A 237 13.30 15.07 1.27
CA ALA A 237 13.91 16.33 0.81
C ALA A 237 14.53 16.26 -0.59
N THR A 238 14.51 15.11 -1.25
CA THR A 238 15.11 14.89 -2.58
C THR A 238 14.31 13.87 -3.40
N MET A 239 14.42 13.93 -4.73
CA MET A 239 13.92 12.89 -5.65
C MET A 239 14.99 11.85 -6.01
N ASP A 240 16.26 12.06 -5.62
CA ASP A 240 17.33 11.09 -5.86
C ASP A 240 17.12 9.83 -5.00
N THR A 241 16.92 8.71 -5.67
CA THR A 241 16.62 7.43 -5.03
C THR A 241 17.78 6.90 -4.17
N ASN A 242 19.03 7.20 -4.50
CA ASN A 242 20.18 6.79 -3.70
C ASN A 242 20.27 7.62 -2.41
N GLU A 243 20.07 8.94 -2.51
CA GLU A 243 20.02 9.80 -1.32
C GLU A 243 18.83 9.43 -0.41
N GLN A 244 17.66 9.12 -1.00
CA GLN A 244 16.52 8.60 -0.26
C GLN A 244 16.85 7.30 0.47
N LYS A 245 17.47 6.32 -0.20
CA LYS A 245 17.87 5.04 0.43
C LYS A 245 18.76 5.27 1.65
N GLU A 246 19.78 6.13 1.55
CA GLU A 246 20.64 6.46 2.68
C GLU A 246 19.88 7.09 3.85
N ALA A 247 18.90 7.94 3.57
CA ALA A 247 18.04 8.53 4.60
C ALA A 247 17.11 7.47 5.23
N PHE A 248 16.49 6.61 4.41
CA PHE A 248 15.63 5.53 4.90
C PHE A 248 16.40 4.50 5.73
N PHE A 249 17.66 4.21 5.41
CA PHE A 249 18.46 3.30 6.24
C PHE A 249 18.60 3.80 7.68
N LYS A 250 18.75 5.12 7.87
CA LYS A 250 18.81 5.73 9.21
C LYS A 250 17.47 5.65 9.92
N ILE A 251 16.36 5.89 9.21
CA ILE A 251 15.01 5.78 9.78
C ILE A 251 14.71 4.33 10.16
N GLN A 252 15.03 3.37 9.29
CA GLN A 252 14.89 1.94 9.52
C GLN A 252 15.66 1.51 10.78
N GLN A 253 16.92 1.92 10.88
CA GLN A 253 17.75 1.68 12.08
C GLN A 253 17.06 2.23 13.33
N PHE A 254 16.64 3.50 13.29
CA PHE A 254 16.02 4.16 14.45
C PHE A 254 14.73 3.47 14.88
N VAL A 255 13.84 3.16 13.92
CA VAL A 255 12.55 2.50 14.17
C VAL A 255 12.76 1.12 14.80
N ALA A 256 13.74 0.36 14.31
CA ALA A 256 14.06 -0.97 14.83
C ALA A 256 14.74 -0.91 16.21
N GLU A 257 15.75 -0.06 16.42
CA GLU A 257 16.41 0.10 17.71
C GLU A 257 15.44 0.52 18.82
N ASN A 258 14.47 1.37 18.47
CA ASN A 258 13.46 1.86 19.40
C ASN A 258 12.18 1.03 19.39
N GLU A 259 12.08 -0.02 18.57
CA GLU A 259 10.90 -0.89 18.42
C GLU A 259 9.60 -0.06 18.39
N LEU A 260 9.53 0.95 17.51
CA LEU A 260 8.39 1.89 17.49
C LEU A 260 7.08 1.21 17.06
N ALA A 261 7.23 0.18 16.23
CA ALA A 261 6.21 -0.80 15.86
C ALA A 261 6.94 -2.09 15.48
N MET A 262 6.23 -3.21 15.56
CA MET A 262 6.82 -4.55 15.44
C MET A 262 6.45 -5.18 14.09
N PRO A 263 7.33 -5.16 13.08
CA PRO A 263 7.12 -5.93 11.87
C PRO A 263 7.17 -7.44 12.20
N LEU A 264 6.24 -8.22 11.66
CA LEU A 264 6.14 -9.65 11.93
C LEU A 264 6.55 -10.46 10.71
N TYR A 265 5.88 -10.21 9.59
CA TYR A 265 6.17 -10.89 8.33
C TYR A 265 5.77 -10.03 7.12
N HIS A 266 6.49 -10.21 6.03
CA HIS A 266 6.11 -9.71 4.73
C HIS A 266 5.09 -10.67 4.13
N GLN A 267 3.95 -10.12 3.73
CA GLN A 267 3.03 -10.87 2.88
C GLN A 267 3.67 -10.93 1.49
N VAL A 268 3.71 -12.12 0.91
CA VAL A 268 4.19 -12.32 -0.46
C VAL A 268 3.02 -12.48 -1.42
N CYS A 269 3.30 -12.23 -2.69
CA CYS A 269 2.43 -12.61 -3.78
C CYS A 269 2.93 -13.94 -4.37
N PHE A 270 2.03 -14.84 -4.75
CA PHE A 270 2.35 -16.05 -5.49
C PHE A 270 2.01 -15.85 -6.94
N ILE A 271 3.00 -16.02 -7.80
CA ILE A 271 2.86 -15.92 -9.25
C ILE A 271 2.91 -17.32 -9.82
N TYR A 272 1.92 -17.62 -10.64
CA TYR A 272 1.70 -18.91 -11.26
C TYR A 272 2.07 -18.81 -12.72
N THR A 273 2.96 -19.69 -13.18
CA THR A 273 3.30 -19.81 -14.60
C THR A 273 3.12 -21.24 -15.06
N SER A 274 2.55 -21.44 -16.24
CA SER A 274 2.50 -22.77 -16.87
C SER A 274 3.77 -23.04 -17.68
N ASP A 275 4.08 -24.31 -17.91
CA ASP A 275 5.17 -24.79 -18.76
C ASP A 275 5.04 -24.39 -20.24
N LYS A 276 3.88 -23.85 -20.64
CA LYS A 276 3.62 -23.29 -21.97
C LYS A 276 4.10 -21.86 -22.10
N LEU A 277 4.30 -21.15 -20.99
CA LEU A 277 4.67 -19.73 -20.98
C LEU A 277 6.18 -19.56 -20.80
N ASP A 278 6.83 -19.00 -21.82
CA ASP A 278 8.18 -18.46 -21.73
C ASP A 278 8.09 -16.96 -21.48
N THR A 279 8.51 -16.53 -20.28
CA THR A 279 8.47 -15.14 -19.84
C THR A 279 9.69 -14.34 -20.30
N ALA A 280 10.53 -14.90 -21.19
CA ALA A 280 11.75 -14.25 -21.68
C ALA A 280 12.70 -13.79 -20.57
N GLY A 281 12.70 -14.48 -19.41
CA GLY A 281 13.54 -14.15 -18.26
C GLY A 281 13.04 -12.98 -17.42
N SER A 282 11.76 -12.59 -17.53
CA SER A 282 11.17 -11.56 -16.67
C SER A 282 11.38 -11.87 -15.19
N LYS A 283 11.77 -10.85 -14.45
CA LYS A 283 11.87 -10.91 -13.00
C LYS A 283 10.49 -10.64 -12.41
N PHE A 284 10.02 -11.62 -11.67
CA PHE A 284 8.84 -11.49 -10.86
C PHE A 284 9.20 -10.83 -9.53
N GLY A 285 8.41 -9.84 -9.13
CA GLY A 285 8.67 -9.01 -7.97
C GLY A 285 7.37 -8.45 -7.43
N ASN A 286 7.28 -7.13 -7.37
CA ASN A 286 6.14 -6.38 -6.84
C ASN A 286 4.83 -6.56 -7.65
N ASP A 287 4.34 -7.77 -7.85
CA ASP A 287 3.24 -8.10 -8.79
C ASP A 287 1.85 -7.61 -8.39
N GLN A 288 1.72 -7.08 -7.18
CA GLN A 288 0.57 -6.27 -6.77
C GLN A 288 0.63 -4.82 -7.31
N PHE A 289 1.77 -4.40 -7.87
CA PHE A 289 2.08 -3.02 -8.21
C PHE A 289 2.49 -2.89 -9.68
N SER A 290 2.39 -1.66 -10.21
CA SER A 290 2.61 -1.40 -11.63
C SER A 290 4.09 -1.33 -11.99
N TYR A 291 4.63 -2.29 -12.74
CA TYR A 291 6.01 -2.24 -13.25
C TYR A 291 6.15 -2.86 -14.65
N GLU A 292 7.31 -2.68 -15.30
CA GLU A 292 7.56 -3.23 -16.63
C GLU A 292 7.97 -4.71 -16.56
N LYS A 293 7.11 -5.59 -17.07
CA LYS A 293 7.30 -7.06 -17.08
C LYS A 293 7.86 -7.58 -18.40
N ASN A 294 8.09 -6.71 -19.38
CA ASN A 294 8.50 -7.05 -20.73
C ASN A 294 7.54 -8.02 -21.44
N ILE A 295 6.24 -7.80 -21.27
CA ILE A 295 5.16 -8.68 -21.78
C ILE A 295 5.23 -8.87 -23.31
N LEU A 296 5.78 -7.91 -24.04
CA LEU A 296 5.89 -7.98 -25.50
C LEU A 296 6.83 -9.09 -25.98
N ASP A 297 7.78 -9.53 -25.15
CA ASP A 297 8.72 -10.61 -25.45
C ASP A 297 8.24 -11.99 -25.01
N TRP A 298 7.15 -12.07 -24.25
CA TRP A 298 6.64 -13.35 -23.75
C TRP A 298 6.11 -14.24 -24.87
N LYS A 299 6.38 -15.54 -24.77
CA LYS A 299 5.93 -16.54 -25.73
C LYS A 299 5.03 -17.57 -25.08
N ILE A 300 3.99 -17.97 -25.79
CA ILE A 300 3.04 -18.99 -25.37
C ILE A 300 3.02 -20.15 -26.38
N ASP A 301 3.17 -21.37 -25.89
CA ASP A 301 3.02 -22.60 -26.68
C ASP A 301 1.55 -23.04 -26.73
N ARG A 302 0.76 -22.30 -27.52
CA ARG A 302 -0.64 -22.61 -27.83
C ARG A 302 -0.94 -22.32 -29.28
N ALA A 303 -1.74 -23.18 -29.91
CA ALA A 303 -2.06 -23.09 -31.33
C ALA A 303 -2.78 -21.79 -31.72
N ASP A 304 -3.47 -21.14 -30.77
CA ASP A 304 -4.23 -19.91 -30.95
C ASP A 304 -3.52 -18.68 -30.38
N ASN A 305 -2.28 -18.82 -29.88
CA ASN A 305 -1.51 -17.74 -29.27
C ASN A 305 -2.23 -17.01 -28.11
N THR A 306 -3.17 -17.68 -27.43
CA THR A 306 -3.91 -17.10 -26.29
C THR A 306 -3.22 -17.41 -24.97
N MET A 307 -2.80 -16.39 -24.22
CA MET A 307 -2.39 -16.56 -22.82
C MET A 307 -3.60 -16.43 -21.90
N TYR A 308 -3.78 -17.36 -20.95
CA TYR A 308 -4.85 -17.29 -19.96
C TYR A 308 -4.36 -16.76 -18.62
N THR A 309 -5.12 -15.85 -18.01
CA THR A 309 -4.84 -15.27 -16.70
C THR A 309 -6.07 -15.05 -15.85
N ASN A 310 -5.86 -14.91 -14.54
CA ASN A 310 -6.81 -14.32 -13.62
C ASN A 310 -6.69 -12.77 -13.65
N GLY A 311 -7.53 -12.06 -12.90
CA GLY A 311 -7.48 -10.60 -12.79
C GLY A 311 -8.26 -9.85 -13.87
N GLY A 312 -9.22 -10.51 -14.52
CA GLY A 312 -10.18 -9.85 -15.39
C GLY A 312 -11.27 -9.12 -14.59
N PRO A 313 -11.91 -8.09 -15.18
CA PRO A 313 -12.99 -7.35 -14.52
C PRO A 313 -14.24 -8.23 -14.31
N GLU A 314 -14.88 -8.11 -13.16
CA GLU A 314 -16.18 -8.74 -12.91
C GLU A 314 -17.32 -8.00 -13.62
N GLU A 315 -17.34 -6.67 -13.52
CA GLU A 315 -18.36 -5.83 -14.16
C GLU A 315 -17.70 -4.77 -15.06
N PHE A 316 -16.82 -3.96 -14.46
CA PHE A 316 -16.10 -2.89 -15.14
C PHE A 316 -14.60 -2.96 -14.83
N PHE A 317 -13.79 -2.36 -15.69
CA PHE A 317 -12.39 -2.10 -15.38
C PHE A 317 -12.32 -1.09 -14.23
N TRP A 318 -11.43 -1.33 -13.28
CA TRP A 318 -11.22 -0.40 -12.18
C TRP A 318 -10.42 0.81 -12.68
N TYR A 319 -10.80 2.02 -12.28
CA TYR A 319 -9.98 3.19 -12.60
C TYR A 319 -8.67 3.13 -11.79
N PRO A 320 -7.53 3.53 -12.38
CA PRO A 320 -6.23 3.25 -11.78
C PRO A 320 -5.79 4.24 -10.69
N MET A 321 -6.59 5.26 -10.36
CA MET A 321 -6.13 6.34 -9.45
C MET A 321 -6.04 5.91 -7.99
N VAL A 322 -6.85 4.94 -7.54
CA VAL A 322 -6.83 4.44 -6.15
C VAL A 322 -5.63 3.51 -5.93
N ASN A 323 -5.45 2.57 -6.85
CA ASN A 323 -4.37 1.60 -6.80
C ASN A 323 -3.99 1.23 -8.25
N PRO A 324 -2.83 1.68 -8.74
CA PRO A 324 -2.47 1.54 -10.13
C PRO A 324 -2.13 0.11 -10.53
N GLY A 325 -1.63 -0.72 -9.60
CA GLY A 325 -1.14 -2.07 -9.91
C GLY A 325 -2.04 -3.22 -9.47
N TYR A 326 -3.21 -2.91 -8.88
CA TYR A 326 -4.09 -3.95 -8.33
C TYR A 326 -4.52 -4.98 -9.38
N MET A 327 -4.58 -4.61 -10.66
CA MET A 327 -5.05 -5.48 -11.72
C MET A 327 -4.07 -5.45 -12.90
N ILE A 328 -3.67 -6.63 -13.38
CA ILE A 328 -2.71 -6.77 -14.49
C ILE A 328 -3.16 -6.04 -15.75
N ASN A 329 -4.47 -5.97 -15.98
CA ASN A 329 -5.04 -5.29 -17.14
C ASN A 329 -4.69 -3.79 -17.17
N THR A 330 -4.51 -3.12 -16.02
CA THR A 330 -4.12 -1.71 -15.99
C THR A 330 -2.77 -1.51 -16.67
N GLU A 331 -1.78 -2.34 -16.34
CA GLU A 331 -0.43 -2.29 -16.93
C GLU A 331 -0.43 -2.64 -18.42
N LEU A 332 -1.36 -3.50 -18.86
CA LEU A 332 -1.42 -3.96 -20.25
C LEU A 332 -2.17 -2.99 -21.16
N ILE A 333 -3.16 -2.28 -20.60
CA ILE A 333 -4.03 -1.35 -21.33
C ILE A 333 -3.44 0.05 -21.33
N PHE A 334 -2.78 0.48 -20.25
CA PHE A 334 -2.32 1.86 -20.12
C PHE A 334 -0.83 1.96 -19.81
N ASP A 335 -0.18 2.92 -20.48
CA ASP A 335 1.21 3.27 -20.20
C ASP A 335 1.33 4.46 -19.24
N LYS A 336 2.51 4.54 -18.63
CA LYS A 336 2.94 5.53 -17.64
C LYS A 336 3.95 6.48 -18.31
N LEU A 337 4.31 7.59 -17.67
CA LEU A 337 5.32 8.48 -18.25
C LEU A 337 6.70 7.83 -18.29
N ILE A 338 7.06 7.16 -17.20
CA ILE A 338 8.35 6.48 -17.03
C ILE A 338 8.14 5.05 -16.56
N ASN A 339 9.17 4.23 -16.65
CA ASN A 339 9.15 2.84 -16.20
C ASN A 339 9.69 2.70 -14.77
N ALA A 340 9.37 1.58 -14.15
CA ALA A 340 10.02 1.12 -12.94
C ALA A 340 10.41 -0.37 -13.06
N ASP A 341 11.43 -0.76 -12.29
CA ASP A 341 11.83 -2.15 -12.16
C ASP A 341 10.92 -2.95 -11.21
N SER A 342 11.22 -4.24 -11.03
CA SER A 342 10.48 -5.14 -10.15
C SER A 342 10.53 -4.75 -8.66
N SER A 343 11.39 -3.79 -8.28
CA SER A 343 11.50 -3.19 -6.94
C SER A 343 10.79 -1.84 -6.82
N LEU A 344 10.11 -1.38 -7.89
CA LEU A 344 9.51 -0.05 -8.05
C LEU A 344 10.52 1.10 -8.04
N ASN A 345 11.80 0.84 -8.35
CA ASN A 345 12.73 1.92 -8.62
C ASN A 345 12.42 2.52 -10.00
N PRO A 346 12.29 3.85 -10.13
CA PRO A 346 12.18 4.49 -11.44
C PRO A 346 13.39 4.13 -12.33
N THR A 347 13.14 3.91 -13.61
CA THR A 347 14.16 3.50 -14.59
C THR A 347 14.18 4.45 -15.79
N GLU A 348 14.00 3.95 -17.01
CA GLU A 348 14.00 4.76 -18.23
C GLU A 348 12.60 5.31 -18.56
N GLY A 349 12.51 6.13 -19.61
CA GLY A 349 11.24 6.65 -20.10
C GLY A 349 10.32 5.57 -20.71
N MET A 350 9.00 5.71 -20.50
CA MET A 350 7.97 4.87 -21.11
C MET A 350 7.25 5.66 -22.21
N LEU A 351 6.14 6.36 -21.93
CA LEU A 351 5.58 7.34 -22.89
C LEU A 351 6.55 8.50 -23.11
N ALA A 352 7.30 8.89 -22.08
CA ALA A 352 8.45 9.74 -22.25
C ALA A 352 9.59 8.95 -22.92
N GLU A 353 10.26 9.54 -23.91
CA GLU A 353 11.53 9.03 -24.40
C GLU A 353 12.62 9.19 -23.32
N SER A 354 12.60 10.32 -22.63
CA SER A 354 13.53 10.67 -21.56
C SER A 354 12.87 11.58 -20.54
N TYR A 355 13.42 11.62 -19.33
CA TYR A 355 13.10 12.64 -18.34
C TYR A 355 14.37 13.17 -17.67
N ALA A 356 14.28 14.36 -17.08
CA ALA A 356 15.35 14.97 -16.30
C ALA A 356 14.77 15.68 -15.08
N VAL A 357 15.36 15.45 -13.92
CA VAL A 357 15.07 16.19 -12.68
C VAL A 357 16.02 17.40 -12.61
N SER A 358 15.53 18.57 -12.19
CA SER A 358 16.40 19.73 -11.98
C SER A 358 17.33 19.55 -10.77
N GLU A 359 18.45 20.26 -10.76
CA GLU A 359 19.45 20.21 -9.68
C GLU A 359 18.89 20.56 -8.29
N ASP A 360 17.75 21.26 -8.22
CA ASP A 360 17.09 21.67 -6.98
C ASP A 360 15.90 20.77 -6.58
N ASP A 361 15.66 19.66 -7.30
CA ASP A 361 14.54 18.73 -7.08
C ASP A 361 13.14 19.38 -7.16
N LYS A 362 13.01 20.52 -7.86
CA LYS A 362 11.74 21.26 -8.00
C LYS A 362 11.13 21.22 -9.38
N SER A 363 11.74 20.54 -10.34
CA SER A 363 11.11 20.33 -11.64
C SER A 363 11.51 19.01 -12.27
N ILE A 364 10.59 18.44 -13.03
CA ILE A 364 10.85 17.27 -13.87
C ILE A 364 10.44 17.63 -15.30
N GLU A 365 11.38 17.61 -16.24
CA GLU A 365 11.12 17.71 -17.67
C GLU A 365 10.96 16.30 -18.24
N PHE A 366 9.85 16.04 -18.92
CA PHE A 366 9.61 14.85 -19.73
C PHE A 366 9.62 15.24 -21.21
N VAL A 367 10.26 14.43 -22.04
CA VAL A 367 10.17 14.54 -23.50
C VAL A 367 9.36 13.35 -24.00
N LEU A 368 8.14 13.57 -24.50
CA LEU A 368 7.32 12.50 -25.05
C LEU A 368 7.89 11.96 -26.36
N ARG A 369 7.74 10.65 -26.57
CA ARG A 369 8.05 10.01 -27.84
C ARG A 369 7.16 10.57 -28.96
N ASP A 370 7.72 10.64 -30.15
CA ASP A 370 6.95 11.01 -31.34
C ASP A 370 5.99 9.90 -31.78
N GLY A 371 4.83 10.29 -32.31
CA GLY A 371 3.89 9.35 -32.95
C GLY A 371 3.14 8.42 -32.01
N LEU A 372 3.11 8.73 -30.71
CA LEU A 372 2.29 8.00 -29.73
C LEU A 372 0.80 8.11 -30.09
N LYS A 373 0.08 7.02 -29.84
CA LYS A 373 -1.34 6.88 -30.16
C LYS A 373 -2.08 6.17 -29.04
N TRP A 374 -3.36 6.50 -28.93
CA TRP A 374 -4.35 5.73 -28.19
C TRP A 374 -4.84 4.54 -29.03
N HIS A 375 -5.47 3.54 -28.40
CA HIS A 375 -5.99 2.34 -29.07
C HIS A 375 -7.05 2.61 -30.15
N ASP A 376 -7.62 3.82 -30.17
CA ASP A 376 -8.56 4.33 -31.19
C ASP A 376 -7.90 5.17 -32.29
N ASP A 377 -6.56 5.09 -32.40
CA ASP A 377 -5.71 5.80 -33.37
C ASP A 377 -5.61 7.33 -33.17
N GLU A 378 -6.29 7.91 -32.17
CA GLU A 378 -6.11 9.32 -31.82
C GLU A 378 -4.69 9.57 -31.27
N PRO A 379 -4.06 10.72 -31.58
CA PRO A 379 -2.74 11.05 -31.06
C PRO A 379 -2.74 11.15 -29.53
N LEU A 380 -1.74 10.55 -28.87
CA LEU A 380 -1.46 10.79 -27.47
C LEU A 380 -0.47 11.96 -27.36
N THR A 381 -0.83 12.98 -26.59
CA THR A 381 -0.10 14.26 -26.55
C THR A 381 0.20 14.72 -25.12
N ALA A 382 1.01 15.77 -25.00
CA ALA A 382 1.28 16.44 -23.73
C ALA A 382 0.00 16.95 -23.02
N GLU A 383 -1.05 17.24 -23.78
CA GLU A 383 -2.35 17.64 -23.24
C GLU A 383 -3.05 16.53 -22.45
N ASP A 384 -2.86 15.26 -22.83
CA ASP A 384 -3.38 14.11 -22.09
C ASP A 384 -2.67 13.95 -20.75
N VAL A 385 -1.36 14.20 -20.73
CA VAL A 385 -0.55 14.19 -19.50
C VAL A 385 -1.08 15.24 -18.53
N LYS A 386 -1.14 16.50 -18.97
CA LYS A 386 -1.65 17.60 -18.13
C LYS A 386 -3.07 17.35 -17.63
N PHE A 387 -3.96 16.92 -18.52
CA PHE A 387 -5.32 16.54 -18.17
C PHE A 387 -5.35 15.46 -17.08
N THR A 388 -4.51 14.43 -17.18
CA THR A 388 -4.48 13.34 -16.21
C THR A 388 -4.06 13.84 -14.83
N LEU A 389 -3.03 14.68 -14.75
CA LEU A 389 -2.57 15.25 -13.47
C LEU A 389 -3.66 16.12 -12.82
N GLU A 390 -4.33 16.95 -13.61
CA GLU A 390 -5.47 17.74 -13.17
C GLU A 390 -6.67 16.88 -12.72
N LEU A 391 -6.93 15.77 -13.41
CA LEU A 391 -7.98 14.83 -13.04
C LEU A 391 -7.64 14.11 -11.73
N MET A 392 -6.40 13.65 -11.56
CA MET A 392 -5.93 13.01 -10.32
C MET A 392 -6.04 13.94 -9.11
N LEU A 393 -5.69 15.22 -9.29
CA LEU A 393 -5.77 16.24 -8.25
C LEU A 393 -7.22 16.48 -7.78
N ARG A 394 -8.18 16.44 -8.70
CA ARG A 394 -9.61 16.71 -8.42
C ARG A 394 -10.41 15.47 -8.00
N THR A 395 -9.93 14.27 -8.30
CA THR A 395 -10.67 13.02 -8.05
C THR A 395 -10.60 12.64 -6.56
N PRO A 396 -11.74 12.60 -5.84
CA PRO A 396 -11.76 12.06 -4.49
C PRO A 396 -11.39 10.58 -4.50
N GLY A 397 -10.53 10.17 -3.57
CA GLY A 397 -10.08 8.77 -3.50
C GLY A 397 -8.86 8.45 -4.38
N THR A 398 -8.31 9.41 -5.14
CA THR A 398 -6.93 9.29 -5.64
C THR A 398 -6.02 8.92 -4.47
N ASN A 399 -5.15 7.94 -4.70
CA ASN A 399 -4.24 7.44 -3.69
C ASN A 399 -3.49 8.58 -2.97
N ALA A 400 -3.25 8.42 -1.66
CA ALA A 400 -2.64 9.46 -0.84
C ALA A 400 -1.28 9.93 -1.40
N VAL A 401 -0.40 9.00 -1.78
CA VAL A 401 0.94 9.33 -2.33
C VAL A 401 0.81 10.15 -3.62
N ALA A 402 -0.04 9.71 -4.54
CA ALA A 402 -0.28 10.42 -5.79
C ALA A 402 -0.93 11.80 -5.54
N SER A 403 -1.89 11.88 -4.62
CA SER A 403 -2.55 13.12 -4.22
C SER A 403 -1.56 14.13 -3.63
N GLU A 404 -0.63 13.68 -2.80
CA GLU A 404 0.44 14.52 -2.23
C GLU A 404 1.38 15.06 -3.33
N VAL A 405 1.78 14.20 -4.28
CA VAL A 405 2.58 14.65 -5.43
C VAL A 405 1.83 15.70 -6.24
N MET A 406 0.55 15.48 -6.56
CA MET A 406 -0.24 16.47 -7.32
C MET A 406 -0.39 17.78 -6.54
N LYS A 407 -0.61 17.73 -5.22
CA LYS A 407 -0.72 18.94 -4.38
C LYS A 407 0.59 19.74 -4.28
N ALA A 408 1.74 19.10 -4.45
CA ALA A 408 3.04 19.76 -4.46
C ALA A 408 3.32 20.52 -5.77
N ILE A 409 2.59 20.23 -6.86
CA ILE A 409 2.73 20.95 -8.14
C ILE A 409 2.34 22.42 -7.95
N GLN A 410 3.13 23.32 -8.54
CA GLN A 410 2.89 24.75 -8.48
C GLN A 410 1.48 25.10 -8.98
N GLY A 411 0.74 25.88 -8.19
CA GLY A 411 -0.61 26.35 -8.52
C GLY A 411 -1.74 25.35 -8.23
N SER A 412 -1.45 24.18 -7.64
CA SER A 412 -2.46 23.17 -7.32
C SER A 412 -3.58 23.67 -6.39
N ALA A 413 -3.26 24.49 -5.40
CA ALA A 413 -4.26 25.06 -4.49
C ALA A 413 -5.22 26.01 -5.24
N ASP A 414 -4.69 26.90 -6.07
CA ASP A 414 -5.49 27.85 -6.83
C ASP A 414 -6.36 27.15 -7.90
N PHE A 415 -5.84 26.08 -8.51
CA PHE A 415 -6.61 25.23 -9.43
C PHE A 415 -7.77 24.51 -8.71
N LEU A 416 -7.51 23.89 -7.54
CA LEU A 416 -8.54 23.23 -6.74
C LEU A 416 -9.63 24.19 -6.25
N GLU A 417 -9.27 25.44 -5.95
CA GLU A 417 -10.20 26.50 -5.55
C GLU A 417 -10.93 27.14 -6.76
N GLY A 418 -10.60 26.74 -7.99
CA GLY A 418 -11.21 27.26 -9.22
C GLY A 418 -10.80 28.70 -9.55
N LYS A 419 -9.65 29.18 -9.05
CA LYS A 419 -9.10 30.49 -9.39
C LYS A 419 -8.38 30.50 -10.73
N THR A 420 -7.88 29.34 -11.15
CA THR A 420 -7.28 29.11 -12.48
C THR A 420 -8.04 27.97 -13.18
N ASP A 421 -8.10 28.05 -14.52
CA ASP A 421 -8.74 27.01 -15.33
C ASP A 421 -7.81 25.82 -15.62
N ASN A 422 -6.51 25.96 -15.34
CA ASN A 422 -5.47 24.97 -15.62
C ASN A 422 -4.46 24.91 -14.48
N LEU A 423 -3.77 23.78 -14.37
CA LEU A 423 -2.64 23.63 -13.45
C LEU A 423 -1.39 24.32 -14.03
N GLU A 424 -0.99 25.44 -13.42
CA GLU A 424 0.09 26.31 -13.94
C GLU A 424 1.46 25.66 -13.89
N GLY A 425 1.74 24.86 -12.86
CA GLY A 425 3.00 24.13 -12.71
C GLY A 425 3.22 23.04 -13.76
N VAL A 426 2.26 22.77 -14.65
CA VAL A 426 2.43 21.85 -15.78
C VAL A 426 2.50 22.65 -17.07
N GLU A 427 3.73 22.86 -17.54
CA GLU A 427 4.05 23.60 -18.75
C GLU A 427 4.22 22.64 -19.94
N ILE A 428 3.73 23.04 -21.11
CA ILE A 428 3.81 22.26 -22.34
C ILE A 428 4.51 23.09 -23.41
N ASP A 429 5.56 22.53 -24.02
CA ASP A 429 6.23 23.06 -25.20
C ASP A 429 6.40 21.94 -26.25
N GLY A 430 5.46 21.85 -27.18
CA GLY A 430 5.42 20.77 -28.16
C GLY A 430 5.22 19.41 -27.49
N ASN A 431 6.22 18.53 -27.61
CA ASN A 431 6.23 17.21 -26.96
C ASN A 431 6.91 17.22 -25.58
N LYS A 432 7.37 18.38 -25.10
CA LYS A 432 7.96 18.53 -23.77
C LYS A 432 6.91 18.91 -22.74
N ILE A 433 7.01 18.28 -21.56
CA ILE A 433 6.21 18.62 -20.38
C ILE A 433 7.18 18.92 -19.25
N THR A 434 7.05 20.10 -18.65
CA THR A 434 7.78 20.44 -17.42
C THR A 434 6.78 20.49 -16.28
N VAL A 435 6.99 19.66 -15.26
CA VAL A 435 6.23 19.67 -14.01
C VAL A 435 7.05 20.39 -12.95
N ASN A 436 6.61 21.57 -12.55
CA ASN A 436 7.22 22.43 -11.53
C ASN A 436 6.51 22.24 -10.17
N PHE A 437 7.29 22.14 -9.11
CA PHE A 437 6.79 21.93 -7.75
C PHE A 437 7.10 23.12 -6.84
N ASP A 438 6.14 23.53 -5.99
CA ASP A 438 6.37 24.55 -4.96
C ASP A 438 7.37 24.05 -3.90
N THR A 439 7.27 22.76 -3.57
CA THR A 439 8.12 22.02 -2.62
C THR A 439 8.63 20.74 -3.26
N VAL A 440 9.83 20.27 -2.86
CA VAL A 440 10.35 18.98 -3.31
C VAL A 440 9.32 17.88 -3.04
N SER A 441 9.11 17.03 -4.04
CA SER A 441 8.14 15.94 -4.01
C SER A 441 8.87 14.61 -4.20
N ALA A 442 9.40 14.07 -3.11
CA ALA A 442 10.29 12.89 -3.12
C ALA A 442 9.71 11.67 -3.86
N ASN A 443 8.37 11.51 -3.86
CA ASN A 443 7.68 10.40 -4.49
C ASN A 443 7.29 10.67 -5.96
N ALA A 444 7.63 11.82 -6.55
CA ALA A 444 7.16 12.20 -7.88
C ALA A 444 7.54 11.18 -8.95
N LEU A 445 8.81 10.74 -8.99
CA LEU A 445 9.25 9.71 -9.96
C LEU A 445 8.54 8.38 -9.72
N ALA A 446 8.38 7.95 -8.47
CA ALA A 446 7.64 6.73 -8.14
C ALA A 446 6.19 6.81 -8.63
N VAL A 447 5.51 7.96 -8.46
CA VAL A 447 4.15 8.19 -8.94
C VAL A 447 4.07 8.18 -10.46
N PHE A 448 4.96 8.88 -11.16
CA PHE A 448 4.96 8.92 -12.63
C PHE A 448 5.38 7.58 -13.27
N SER A 449 5.98 6.68 -12.49
CA SER A 449 6.33 5.32 -12.91
C SER A 449 5.23 4.28 -12.68
N GLN A 450 4.18 4.63 -11.93
CA GLN A 450 3.12 3.72 -11.49
C GLN A 450 1.74 4.12 -12.01
N TRP A 451 1.37 5.40 -11.95
CA TRP A 451 0.06 5.87 -12.42
C TRP A 451 0.07 6.13 -13.92
N PRO A 452 -0.88 5.55 -14.67
CA PRO A 452 -0.91 5.71 -16.12
C PRO A 452 -1.44 7.08 -16.54
N ILE A 453 -1.14 7.45 -17.79
CA ILE A 453 -1.78 8.58 -18.46
C ILE A 453 -3.12 8.13 -19.06
N LEU A 454 -4.14 8.99 -18.95
CA LEU A 454 -5.51 8.71 -19.39
C LEU A 454 -5.90 9.60 -20.59
N PRO A 455 -6.75 9.09 -21.50
CA PRO A 455 -7.15 9.80 -22.71
C PRO A 455 -8.08 10.99 -22.41
N LYS A 456 -7.60 12.21 -22.64
CA LYS A 456 -8.37 13.44 -22.43
C LYS A 456 -9.65 13.44 -23.26
N HIS A 457 -9.57 13.05 -24.53
CA HIS A 457 -10.71 13.05 -25.45
C HIS A 457 -11.85 12.12 -25.02
N CYS A 458 -11.55 11.11 -24.20
CA CYS A 458 -12.55 10.19 -23.65
C CYS A 458 -13.13 10.68 -22.32
N LEU A 459 -12.31 11.33 -21.48
CA LEU A 459 -12.61 11.58 -20.08
C LEU A 459 -12.77 13.06 -19.70
N GLU A 460 -12.57 14.02 -20.62
CA GLU A 460 -12.68 15.45 -20.33
C GLU A 460 -14.07 15.88 -19.80
N LYS A 461 -15.11 15.06 -20.03
CA LYS A 461 -16.49 15.28 -19.54
C LYS A 461 -16.86 14.38 -18.36
N ALA A 462 -15.97 13.49 -17.93
CA ALA A 462 -16.22 12.64 -16.77
C ALA A 462 -16.24 13.49 -15.50
N SER A 463 -17.11 13.13 -14.55
CA SER A 463 -17.13 13.75 -13.22
C SER A 463 -16.05 13.10 -12.35
N PRO A 464 -15.11 13.88 -11.78
CA PRO A 464 -14.11 13.35 -10.85
C PRO A 464 -14.73 12.63 -9.65
N GLU A 465 -15.86 13.10 -9.14
CA GLU A 465 -16.56 12.53 -7.98
C GLU A 465 -17.18 11.16 -8.26
N THR A 466 -17.50 10.89 -9.54
CA THR A 466 -18.10 9.62 -9.97
C THR A 466 -17.31 8.97 -11.10
N LEU A 467 -15.98 9.10 -11.08
CA LEU A 467 -15.13 8.70 -12.20
C LEU A 467 -15.27 7.20 -12.52
N GLN A 468 -15.33 6.32 -11.51
CA GLN A 468 -15.52 4.87 -11.70
C GLN A 468 -16.82 4.50 -12.42
N GLN A 469 -17.86 5.35 -12.33
CA GLN A 469 -19.15 5.09 -12.94
C GLN A 469 -19.22 5.54 -14.42
N ASP A 470 -18.17 6.17 -14.94
CA ASP A 470 -18.12 6.56 -16.35
C ASP A 470 -18.15 5.31 -17.25
N GLN A 471 -18.89 5.40 -18.36
CA GLN A 471 -19.01 4.31 -19.34
C GLN A 471 -17.68 3.92 -19.98
N PHE A 472 -16.68 4.81 -19.95
CA PHE A 472 -15.31 4.53 -20.38
C PHE A 472 -14.78 3.23 -19.77
N TRP A 473 -15.07 2.96 -18.50
CA TRP A 473 -14.58 1.79 -17.78
C TRP A 473 -15.25 0.46 -18.18
N GLN A 474 -16.26 0.48 -19.06
CA GLN A 474 -16.82 -0.75 -19.66
C GLN A 474 -15.89 -1.35 -20.72
N LYS A 475 -15.18 -0.50 -21.47
CA LYS A 475 -14.27 -0.89 -22.53
C LYS A 475 -13.23 0.23 -22.73
N PRO A 476 -12.27 0.37 -21.81
CA PRO A 476 -11.33 1.48 -21.81
C PRO A 476 -10.48 1.49 -23.08
N ILE A 477 -10.19 2.71 -23.55
CA ILE A 477 -9.20 3.00 -24.59
C ILE A 477 -7.92 3.39 -23.84
N GLY A 478 -6.83 2.68 -24.12
CA GLY A 478 -5.56 2.94 -23.47
C GLY A 478 -4.42 3.16 -24.47
N SER A 479 -3.21 3.22 -23.96
CA SER A 479 -1.97 3.49 -24.70
C SER A 479 -1.02 2.29 -24.74
N GLY A 480 -1.32 1.25 -23.96
CA GLY A 480 -0.46 0.10 -23.74
C GLY A 480 -0.44 -0.93 -24.89
N PRO A 481 0.35 -2.00 -24.73
CA PRO A 481 0.58 -3.00 -25.78
C PRO A 481 -0.64 -3.87 -26.14
N TYR A 482 -1.68 -3.88 -25.28
CA TYR A 482 -2.89 -4.67 -25.49
C TYR A 482 -4.15 -3.81 -25.34
N LYS A 483 -5.10 -3.94 -26.26
CA LYS A 483 -6.39 -3.25 -26.25
C LYS A 483 -7.53 -4.17 -25.82
N VAL A 484 -8.56 -3.62 -25.20
CA VAL A 484 -9.76 -4.39 -24.83
C VAL A 484 -10.51 -4.84 -26.08
N ASP A 485 -10.77 -6.13 -26.19
CA ASP A 485 -11.45 -6.76 -27.33
C ASP A 485 -12.90 -7.12 -26.96
N GLU A 486 -13.09 -8.02 -26.00
CA GLU A 486 -14.40 -8.46 -25.53
C GLU A 486 -14.51 -8.35 -24.00
N VAL A 487 -15.71 -8.05 -23.51
CA VAL A 487 -16.06 -8.10 -22.09
C VAL A 487 -17.37 -8.86 -21.95
N VAL A 488 -17.35 -9.95 -21.19
CA VAL A 488 -18.51 -10.75 -20.82
C VAL A 488 -18.65 -10.69 -19.30
N LEU A 489 -19.64 -9.91 -18.85
CA LEU A 489 -19.90 -9.64 -17.43
C LEU A 489 -19.92 -10.92 -16.59
N ASN A 490 -19.26 -10.87 -15.43
CA ASN A 490 -19.09 -11.94 -14.46
C ASN A 490 -18.49 -13.23 -15.04
N ASN A 491 -17.76 -13.15 -16.16
CA ASN A 491 -17.19 -14.32 -16.82
C ASN A 491 -15.74 -14.07 -17.26
N TYR A 492 -15.52 -13.19 -18.24
CA TYR A 492 -14.18 -12.91 -18.74
C TYR A 492 -14.09 -11.57 -19.48
N ALA A 493 -12.87 -11.09 -19.67
CA ALA A 493 -12.53 -10.13 -20.70
C ALA A 493 -11.34 -10.63 -21.53
N THR A 494 -11.27 -10.22 -22.79
CA THR A 494 -10.11 -10.47 -23.64
C THR A 494 -9.41 -9.17 -24.00
N LEU A 495 -8.08 -9.22 -24.02
CA LEU A 495 -7.25 -8.19 -24.62
C LEU A 495 -6.62 -8.74 -25.90
N LYS A 496 -6.43 -7.88 -26.90
CA LYS A 496 -5.73 -8.20 -28.14
C LYS A 496 -4.46 -7.38 -28.23
N ARG A 497 -3.36 -8.01 -28.65
CA ARG A 497 -2.13 -7.30 -28.98
C ARG A 497 -2.45 -6.20 -30.00
N TRP A 498 -1.91 -5.01 -29.78
CA TRP A 498 -2.21 -3.86 -30.63
C TRP A 498 -1.01 -3.49 -31.49
N ASP A 499 -1.16 -3.65 -32.80
CA ASP A 499 -0.11 -3.35 -33.79
C ASP A 499 0.26 -1.86 -33.86
N GLY A 500 -0.55 -0.98 -33.27
CA GLY A 500 -0.28 0.46 -33.19
C GLY A 500 0.64 0.88 -32.04
N TYR A 501 1.06 -0.07 -31.18
CA TYR A 501 1.97 0.22 -30.08
C TYR A 501 3.36 0.64 -30.57
N TYR A 502 3.98 1.63 -29.92
CA TYR A 502 5.24 2.22 -30.39
C TYR A 502 6.46 1.29 -30.22
N LYS A 503 6.39 0.29 -29.33
CA LYS A 503 7.41 -0.76 -29.19
C LYS A 503 6.99 -2.03 -29.93
N THR A 504 7.99 -2.78 -30.35
CA THR A 504 7.82 -4.16 -30.84
C THR A 504 8.52 -5.11 -29.88
N GLY A 505 8.06 -6.36 -29.83
CA GLY A 505 8.72 -7.43 -29.08
C GLY A 505 8.71 -8.74 -29.85
N THR A 506 9.48 -9.69 -29.36
CA THR A 506 9.72 -11.01 -29.97
C THR A 506 8.69 -12.06 -29.59
N GLY A 507 7.77 -11.72 -28.69
CA GLY A 507 6.72 -12.58 -28.19
C GLY A 507 5.61 -12.84 -29.20
N ASN A 508 4.83 -13.90 -28.98
CA ASN A 508 3.75 -14.34 -29.89
C ASN A 508 2.35 -14.28 -29.25
N ILE A 509 2.18 -13.70 -28.06
CA ILE A 509 0.86 -13.65 -27.41
C ILE A 509 -0.05 -12.65 -28.14
N ASP A 510 -1.01 -13.16 -28.91
CA ASP A 510 -1.98 -12.37 -29.67
C ASP A 510 -3.18 -11.97 -28.81
N THR A 511 -3.59 -12.86 -27.90
CA THR A 511 -4.77 -12.69 -27.05
C THR A 511 -4.41 -12.95 -25.60
N ILE A 512 -4.86 -12.09 -24.70
CA ILE A 512 -4.83 -12.34 -23.26
C ILE A 512 -6.27 -12.55 -22.81
N TYR A 513 -6.60 -13.76 -22.38
CA TYR A 513 -7.90 -14.12 -21.85
C TYR A 513 -7.87 -14.01 -20.33
N MET A 514 -8.66 -13.10 -19.78
CA MET A 514 -8.69 -12.81 -18.35
C MET A 514 -10.00 -13.30 -17.76
N PHE A 515 -9.95 -14.31 -16.90
CA PHE A 515 -11.13 -14.72 -16.12
C PHE A 515 -11.55 -13.60 -15.18
N ALA A 516 -12.87 -13.37 -15.07
CA ALA A 516 -13.43 -12.44 -14.11
C ALA A 516 -13.10 -12.93 -12.70
N SER A 517 -12.17 -12.25 -12.04
CA SER A 517 -11.61 -12.74 -10.79
C SER A 517 -10.83 -11.66 -10.03
N GLY A 518 -10.97 -11.60 -8.71
CA GLY A 518 -10.15 -10.77 -7.82
C GLY A 518 -9.14 -11.59 -7.01
N GLU A 519 -8.61 -11.00 -5.93
CA GLU A 519 -7.83 -11.73 -4.93
C GLU A 519 -8.67 -12.84 -4.29
N ASN A 520 -8.10 -14.04 -4.16
CA ASN A 520 -8.77 -15.25 -3.65
C ASN A 520 -9.95 -15.74 -4.52
N ASP A 521 -9.79 -15.68 -5.83
CA ASP A 521 -10.73 -16.30 -6.76
C ASP A 521 -10.85 -17.82 -6.53
N GLY A 522 -12.02 -18.25 -6.05
CA GLY A 522 -12.32 -19.67 -5.86
C GLY A 522 -12.28 -20.50 -7.15
N ASN A 523 -12.22 -19.88 -8.33
CA ASN A 523 -12.05 -20.57 -9.60
C ASN A 523 -10.60 -20.65 -10.08
N LEU A 524 -9.63 -19.96 -9.47
CA LEU A 524 -8.25 -19.93 -9.95
C LEU A 524 -7.67 -21.34 -10.03
N VAL A 525 -7.73 -22.09 -8.92
CA VAL A 525 -7.25 -23.48 -8.84
C VAL A 525 -7.98 -24.38 -9.84
N LYS A 526 -9.30 -24.19 -10.01
CA LYS A 526 -10.11 -24.96 -10.96
C LYS A 526 -9.70 -24.68 -12.42
N ASN A 527 -9.45 -23.42 -12.75
CA ASN A 527 -9.04 -23.01 -14.09
C ASN A 527 -7.61 -23.48 -14.39
N ALA A 528 -6.71 -23.41 -13.41
CA ALA A 528 -5.37 -23.98 -13.51
C ALA A 528 -5.42 -25.49 -13.79
N GLY A 529 -6.18 -26.27 -13.01
CA GLY A 529 -6.35 -27.71 -13.22
C GLY A 529 -7.02 -28.08 -14.55
N ALA A 530 -7.76 -27.15 -15.16
CA ALA A 530 -8.33 -27.31 -16.50
C ALA A 530 -7.36 -26.91 -17.64
N GLY A 531 -6.12 -26.53 -17.31
CA GLY A 531 -5.13 -26.03 -18.26
C GLY A 531 -5.50 -24.67 -18.86
N LYS A 532 -6.25 -23.85 -18.10
CA LYS A 532 -6.73 -22.51 -18.49
C LYS A 532 -6.09 -21.39 -17.67
N ILE A 533 -4.88 -21.59 -17.15
CA ILE A 533 -4.07 -20.54 -16.54
C ILE A 533 -2.65 -20.76 -17.06
N ASP A 534 -2.05 -19.71 -17.60
CA ASP A 534 -0.65 -19.69 -18.05
C ASP A 534 0.16 -18.67 -17.28
N TYR A 535 -0.46 -17.55 -16.90
CA TYR A 535 0.03 -16.59 -15.94
C TYR A 535 -1.08 -16.29 -14.95
N ALA A 536 -0.82 -16.19 -13.66
CA ALA A 536 -1.77 -15.66 -12.70
C ALA A 536 -1.04 -15.21 -11.44
N TRP A 537 -1.72 -14.49 -10.55
CA TRP A 537 -1.21 -14.22 -9.22
C TRP A 537 -2.29 -14.31 -8.16
N SER A 538 -1.91 -14.65 -6.92
CA SER A 538 -2.79 -14.65 -5.76
C SER A 538 -1.96 -14.43 -4.50
N LYS A 539 -2.60 -13.94 -3.44
CA LYS A 539 -1.98 -13.85 -2.10
C LYS A 539 -2.38 -15.03 -1.19
N SER A 540 -3.20 -15.95 -1.69
CA SER A 540 -3.67 -17.12 -0.96
C SER A 540 -2.56 -18.17 -0.89
N THR A 541 -2.17 -18.52 0.33
CA THR A 541 -1.25 -19.64 0.59
C THR A 541 -1.88 -20.98 0.19
N ASP A 542 -3.21 -21.11 0.29
CA ASP A 542 -3.94 -22.33 -0.09
C ASP A 542 -3.97 -22.52 -1.62
N ASP A 543 -4.16 -21.43 -2.39
CA ASP A 543 -4.06 -21.48 -3.85
C ASP A 543 -2.65 -21.91 -4.26
N ALA A 544 -1.63 -21.35 -3.58
CA ALA A 544 -0.24 -21.66 -3.86
C ALA A 544 0.06 -23.15 -3.66
N LYS A 545 -0.36 -23.74 -2.53
CA LYS A 545 -0.22 -25.17 -2.26
C LYS A 545 -0.94 -26.03 -3.31
N ALA A 546 -2.16 -25.66 -3.67
CA ALA A 546 -2.96 -26.43 -4.61
C ALA A 546 -2.38 -26.42 -6.03
N ILE A 547 -1.89 -25.26 -6.49
CA ILE A 547 -1.32 -25.09 -7.84
C ILE A 547 0.10 -25.66 -7.91
N GLU A 548 0.91 -25.54 -6.86
CA GLU A 548 2.25 -26.16 -6.78
C GLU A 548 2.20 -27.69 -6.94
N ALA A 549 1.10 -28.32 -6.54
CA ALA A 549 0.88 -29.76 -6.71
C ALA A 549 0.45 -30.16 -8.14
N MET A 550 0.26 -29.22 -9.07
CA MET A 550 -0.19 -29.50 -10.44
C MET A 550 0.99 -29.69 -11.39
N ASP A 551 0.93 -30.74 -12.21
CA ASP A 551 1.91 -30.97 -13.28
C ASP A 551 1.91 -29.80 -14.27
N GLY A 552 3.10 -29.30 -14.61
CA GLY A 552 3.29 -28.23 -15.59
C GLY A 552 3.04 -26.81 -15.04
N MET A 553 2.87 -26.65 -13.73
CA MET A 553 2.78 -25.33 -13.10
C MET A 553 4.02 -25.04 -12.25
N THR A 554 4.44 -23.77 -12.25
CA THR A 554 5.48 -23.23 -11.37
C THR A 554 4.87 -22.14 -10.50
N VAL A 555 5.17 -22.18 -9.20
CA VAL A 555 4.78 -21.15 -8.23
C VAL A 555 6.03 -20.39 -7.80
N THR A 556 6.04 -19.09 -8.04
CA THR A 556 7.10 -18.17 -7.62
C THR A 556 6.56 -17.27 -6.53
N ALA A 557 7.18 -17.29 -5.35
CA ALA A 557 6.91 -16.27 -4.34
C ALA A 557 7.63 -14.98 -4.74
N ALA A 558 6.92 -13.86 -4.67
CA ALA A 558 7.46 -12.56 -4.99
C ALA A 558 7.10 -11.56 -3.88
N ASN A 559 8.13 -10.83 -3.46
CA ASN A 559 7.98 -9.81 -2.43
C ASN A 559 7.12 -8.68 -2.97
N ILE A 560 6.17 -8.27 -2.15
CA ILE A 560 5.36 -7.08 -2.35
C ILE A 560 5.64 -6.16 -1.17
N ARG A 561 5.48 -4.85 -1.38
CA ARG A 561 5.58 -3.83 -0.33
C ARG A 561 4.38 -3.89 0.63
N TYR A 562 4.24 -5.03 1.31
CA TYR A 562 3.12 -5.34 2.19
C TYR A 562 3.63 -6.04 3.46
N THR A 563 3.61 -5.33 4.58
CA THR A 563 4.16 -5.84 5.85
C THR A 563 3.08 -5.91 6.91
N ARG A 564 2.92 -7.09 7.51
CA ARG A 564 2.05 -7.34 8.67
C ARG A 564 2.82 -7.05 9.94
N CYS A 565 2.21 -6.32 10.85
CA CYS A 565 2.89 -5.75 12.01
C CYS A 565 1.94 -5.53 13.19
N PHE A 566 2.52 -5.35 14.38
CA PHE A 566 1.83 -4.65 15.46
C PHE A 566 2.23 -3.19 15.50
N TYR A 567 1.24 -2.30 15.47
CA TYR A 567 1.42 -0.94 16.00
C TYR A 567 1.37 -0.99 17.52
N ILE A 568 2.22 -0.21 18.18
CA ILE A 568 2.37 -0.22 19.63
C ILE A 568 1.98 1.15 20.15
N ASN A 569 0.93 1.25 20.96
CA ASN A 569 0.47 2.49 21.54
C ASN A 569 1.33 2.89 22.75
N GLN A 570 2.27 3.79 22.49
CA GLN A 570 3.23 4.29 23.47
C GLN A 570 2.71 5.53 24.22
N PHE A 571 1.57 6.10 23.81
CA PHE A 571 0.92 7.20 24.52
C PHE A 571 0.23 6.69 25.81
N PRO A 572 0.10 7.54 26.84
CA PRO A 572 -0.75 7.24 27.99
C PRO A 572 -2.18 7.03 27.51
N HIS A 573 -2.83 5.98 27.98
CA HIS A 573 -4.24 5.76 27.73
C HIS A 573 -4.88 4.95 28.85
N ASP A 574 -6.18 5.13 29.04
CA ASP A 574 -6.93 4.30 29.96
C ASP A 574 -6.95 2.87 29.43
N ALA A 575 -6.56 1.91 30.28
CA ALA A 575 -6.66 0.51 29.95
C ALA A 575 -8.12 0.18 29.57
N ASN A 576 -8.31 -0.35 28.35
CA ASN A 576 -9.62 -0.81 27.88
C ASN A 576 -10.14 -2.00 28.68
N ILE A 577 -9.23 -2.76 29.29
CA ILE A 577 -9.49 -3.95 30.08
C ILE A 577 -8.92 -3.69 31.48
N LYS A 578 -9.75 -3.85 32.51
CA LYS A 578 -9.37 -3.72 33.92
C LYS A 578 -9.14 -5.07 34.57
#